data_AF-A0A523PTR8-F1
#
_entry.id   AF-A0A523PTR8-F1
#
_cell.length_a   1.000
_cell.length_b   1.000
_cell.length_c   1.000
_cell.angle_alpha   90.00
_cell.angle_beta   90.00
_cell.angle_gamma   90.00
#
_symmetry.space_group_name_H-M   'P 1'
#
loop_
_entity.id
_entity.type
_entity.pdbx_description
1 polymer ?
#
loop_
_entity_poly.entity_id
_entity_poly.type
_entity_poly.pdbx_seq_one_letter_code
_entity_poly.pdbx_strand_id
1 'polypeptide(L)'
;MTSLETPQTPDRSSGSSALDRTVAGLAFGVLALPSAWLLLFGALVVRARLALGYWPYPRRGNMLLGTLEYPMDPKVMPVHHALIWRGLPIVMLVMFVAPILVLIGVKSGLFRLPPIWSLLWILQVYAVFTLLAGDPGQFWTWFLD
;
A
#
# COMPACT_ATOMS: atom_id res chain seq x y z
N MET A 1 -55.28 -32.55 22.63
CA MET A 1 -54.51 -31.44 22.06
C MET A 1 -53.04 -31.81 22.16
N THR A 2 -52.47 -32.32 21.06
CA THR A 2 -51.10 -32.82 21.00
C THR A 2 -50.21 -31.67 20.53
N SER A 3 -49.34 -31.19 21.40
CA SER A 3 -48.35 -30.16 21.08
C SER A 3 -47.32 -30.74 20.13
N LEU A 4 -47.29 -30.24 18.89
CA LEU A 4 -46.24 -30.51 17.91
C LEU A 4 -45.02 -29.69 18.32
N GLU A 5 -44.06 -30.32 18.98
CA GLU A 5 -42.73 -29.74 19.17
C GLU A 5 -42.05 -29.62 17.81
N THR A 6 -41.89 -28.38 17.33
CA THR A 6 -41.11 -28.07 16.14
C THR A 6 -39.64 -28.38 16.42
N PRO A 7 -38.94 -29.10 15.53
CA PRO A 7 -37.52 -29.37 15.70
C PRO A 7 -36.75 -28.05 15.67
N GLN A 8 -36.08 -27.70 16.77
CA GLN A 8 -35.12 -26.60 16.77
C GLN A 8 -33.93 -27.02 15.91
N THR A 9 -33.83 -26.44 14.71
CA THR A 9 -32.65 -26.55 13.86
C THR A 9 -31.46 -25.92 14.60
N PRO A 10 -30.34 -26.65 14.78
CA PRO A 10 -29.21 -26.13 15.52
C PRO A 10 -28.64 -24.89 14.85
N ASP A 11 -28.53 -23.83 15.65
CA ASP A 11 -28.10 -22.50 15.30
C ASP A 11 -26.62 -22.50 14.88
N ARG A 12 -26.34 -22.76 13.59
CA ARG A 12 -24.99 -22.77 13.00
C ARG A 12 -24.36 -21.37 12.86
N SER A 13 -24.92 -20.35 13.52
CA SER A 13 -24.64 -18.94 13.26
C SER A 13 -23.41 -18.37 13.97
N SER A 14 -22.90 -19.00 15.04
CA SER A 14 -21.82 -18.37 15.83
C SER A 14 -20.42 -18.48 15.18
N GLY A 15 -20.15 -19.56 14.43
CA GLY A 15 -18.84 -19.84 13.85
C GLY A 15 -18.46 -19.00 12.63
N SER A 16 -19.42 -18.62 11.78
CA SER A 16 -19.11 -17.82 10.57
C SER A 16 -18.73 -16.38 10.94
N SER A 17 -19.39 -15.81 11.97
CA SER A 17 -19.26 -14.39 12.29
C SER A 17 -17.87 -13.96 12.76
N ALA A 18 -17.08 -14.88 13.33
CA ALA A 18 -15.71 -14.60 13.77
C ALA A 18 -14.71 -14.68 12.60
N LEU A 19 -14.92 -15.65 11.70
CA LEU A 19 -14.12 -15.82 10.49
C LEU A 19 -14.35 -14.66 9.52
N ASP A 20 -15.61 -14.26 9.34
CA ASP A 20 -16.01 -13.13 8.48
C ASP A 20 -15.37 -11.81 8.95
N ARG A 21 -15.33 -11.56 10.27
CA ARG A 21 -14.65 -10.38 10.85
C ARG A 21 -13.13 -10.42 10.65
N THR A 22 -12.52 -11.60 10.78
CA THR A 22 -11.07 -11.76 10.60
C THR A 22 -10.68 -11.54 9.13
N VAL A 23 -11.45 -12.10 8.20
CA VAL A 23 -11.24 -11.93 6.76
C VAL A 23 -11.46 -10.47 6.36
N ALA A 24 -12.50 -9.81 6.87
CA ALA A 24 -12.74 -8.39 6.62
C ALA A 24 -11.61 -7.51 7.19
N GLY A 25 -11.11 -7.81 8.39
CA GLY A 25 -9.98 -7.12 9.00
C GLY A 25 -8.67 -7.29 8.21
N LEU A 26 -8.40 -8.50 7.71
CA LEU A 26 -7.24 -8.77 6.84
C LEU A 26 -7.37 -8.05 5.50
N ALA A 27 -8.55 -8.10 4.86
CA ALA A 27 -8.80 -7.39 3.61
C ALA A 27 -8.59 -5.88 3.79
N PHE A 28 -9.07 -5.32 4.90
CA PHE A 28 -8.84 -3.92 5.25
C PHE A 28 -7.36 -3.61 5.44
N GLY A 29 -6.63 -4.44 6.19
CA GLY A 29 -5.19 -4.29 6.41
C GLY A 29 -4.39 -4.31 5.11
N VAL A 30 -4.75 -5.20 4.18
CA VAL A 30 -4.13 -5.28 2.85
C VAL A 30 -4.45 -4.05 2.01
N LEU A 31 -5.70 -3.56 2.06
CA LEU A 31 -6.11 -2.37 1.32
C LEU A 31 -5.49 -1.07 1.87
N ALA A 32 -5.13 -1.03 3.15
CA ALA A 32 -4.48 0.11 3.79
C ALA A 32 -2.97 0.16 3.57
N LEU A 33 -2.37 -0.94 3.09
CA LEU A 33 -0.93 -1.13 2.98
C LEU A 33 -0.25 -0.11 2.03
N PRO A 34 -0.82 0.21 0.84
CA PRO A 34 -0.28 1.27 -0.01
C PRO A 34 -0.32 2.66 0.65
N SER A 35 -1.40 3.00 1.36
CA SER A 35 -1.49 4.25 2.13
C SER A 35 -0.44 4.31 3.24
N ALA A 36 -0.27 3.23 4.00
CA ALA A 36 0.73 3.16 5.06
C ALA A 36 2.14 3.36 4.50
N TRP A 37 2.44 2.75 3.36
CA TRP A 37 3.72 2.95 2.69
C TRP A 37 3.89 4.38 2.17
N LEU A 38 2.88 4.98 1.54
CA LEU A 38 2.92 6.38 1.09
C LEU A 38 3.16 7.35 2.24
N LEU A 39 2.50 7.15 3.38
CA LEU A 39 2.68 7.96 4.58
C LEU A 39 4.09 7.81 5.15
N LEU A 40 4.59 6.58 5.25
CA LEU A 40 5.96 6.33 5.71
C LEU A 40 6.98 6.95 4.75
N PHE A 41 6.82 6.76 3.44
CA PHE A 41 7.66 7.38 2.42
C PHE A 41 7.65 8.91 2.55
N GLY A 42 6.47 9.52 2.59
CA GLY A 42 6.33 10.97 2.75
C GLY A 42 6.97 11.49 4.04
N ALA A 43 6.77 10.80 5.16
CA ALA A 43 7.38 11.17 6.44
C ALA A 43 8.91 11.10 6.38
N LEU A 44 9.46 10.10 5.71
CA LEU A 44 10.90 9.95 5.51
C LEU A 44 11.48 11.05 4.60
N VAL A 45 10.77 11.41 3.53
CA VAL A 45 11.13 12.52 2.63
C VAL A 45 11.12 13.85 3.40
N VAL A 46 10.07 14.12 4.17
CA VAL A 46 9.98 15.33 5.01
C VAL A 46 11.12 15.36 6.03
N ARG A 47 11.38 14.23 6.71
CA ARG A 47 12.50 14.11 7.65
C ARG A 47 13.84 14.37 6.97
N ALA A 48 14.07 13.81 5.78
CA ALA A 48 15.30 14.05 5.02
C ALA A 48 15.43 15.52 4.64
N ARG A 49 14.33 16.15 4.18
CA ARG A 49 14.29 17.58 3.83
C ARG A 49 14.62 18.49 5.01
N LEU A 50 14.12 18.15 6.20
CA LEU A 50 14.39 18.88 7.44
C LEU A 50 15.84 18.68 7.91
N ALA A 51 16.37 17.46 7.81
CA ALA A 51 17.75 17.17 8.20
C ALA A 51 18.78 17.82 7.28
N LEU A 52 18.51 17.87 5.97
CA LEU A 52 19.43 18.39 4.96
C LEU A 52 19.30 19.89 4.75
N GLY A 53 18.15 20.49 5.01
CA GLY A 53 17.92 21.92 4.78
C GLY A 53 17.78 22.32 3.30
N TYR A 54 18.01 21.40 2.36
CA TYR A 54 17.72 21.53 0.93
C TYR A 54 17.15 20.22 0.35
N TRP A 55 16.55 20.29 -0.84
CA TRP A 55 16.18 19.10 -1.62
C TRP A 55 17.43 18.50 -2.27
N PRO A 56 17.62 17.17 -2.26
CA PRO A 56 18.67 16.54 -3.05
C PRO A 56 18.33 16.74 -4.53
N TYR A 57 19.00 17.69 -5.17
CA TYR A 57 18.99 17.83 -6.63
C TYR A 57 20.34 17.36 -7.17
N PRO A 58 20.38 16.69 -8.33
CA PRO A 58 21.63 16.36 -8.97
C PRO A 58 22.40 17.65 -9.25
N ARG A 59 23.70 17.68 -8.90
CA ARG A 59 24.54 18.87 -9.16
C ARG A 59 25.08 18.88 -10.58
N ARG A 60 25.42 17.69 -11.10
CA ARG A 60 26.00 17.47 -12.43
C ARG A 60 25.60 16.07 -12.92
N GLY A 61 25.73 15.83 -14.21
CA GLY A 61 25.44 14.53 -14.82
C GLY A 61 24.36 14.58 -15.89
N ASN A 62 24.19 13.47 -16.59
CA ASN A 62 23.16 13.33 -17.61
C ASN A 62 22.24 12.15 -17.24
N MET A 63 20.95 12.43 -17.05
CA MET A 63 19.92 11.43 -16.76
C MET A 63 19.90 10.28 -17.76
N LEU A 64 20.14 10.57 -19.05
CA LEU A 64 20.11 9.54 -20.11
C LEU A 64 21.31 8.59 -20.05
N LEU A 65 22.40 9.01 -19.40
CA LEU A 65 23.64 8.24 -19.28
C LEU A 65 23.83 7.62 -17.88
N GLY A 66 22.91 7.88 -16.93
CA GLY A 66 23.01 7.37 -15.56
C GLY A 66 24.23 7.91 -14.80
N THR A 67 24.71 9.12 -15.12
CA THR A 67 25.92 9.72 -14.52
C THR A 67 25.59 10.86 -13.56
N LEU A 68 24.49 10.75 -12.81
CA LEU A 68 24.04 11.81 -11.92
C LEU A 68 24.92 11.86 -10.68
N GLU A 69 25.48 13.02 -10.40
CA GLU A 69 26.32 13.25 -9.23
C GLU A 69 25.48 13.98 -8.18
N TYR A 70 25.15 13.24 -7.12
CA TYR A 70 24.42 13.77 -5.99
C TYR A 70 25.39 14.26 -4.90
N PRO A 71 25.08 15.38 -4.24
CA PRO A 71 25.96 15.94 -3.20
C PRO A 71 26.06 15.08 -1.94
N MET A 72 25.21 14.07 -1.80
CA MET A 72 25.18 13.20 -0.62
C MET A 72 24.83 11.76 -1.03
N ASP A 73 25.50 10.80 -0.42
CA ASP A 73 25.23 9.37 -0.60
C ASP A 73 23.86 9.01 0.04
N PRO A 74 22.92 8.39 -0.68
CA PRO A 74 21.65 7.94 -0.11
C PRO A 74 21.81 6.94 1.04
N LYS A 75 22.95 6.24 1.14
CA LYS A 75 23.25 5.25 2.19
C LYS A 75 23.45 5.86 3.58
N VAL A 76 23.61 7.19 3.67
CA VAL A 76 23.69 7.91 4.94
C VAL A 76 22.34 7.82 5.70
N MET A 77 21.26 7.43 5.01
CA MET A 77 19.94 7.19 5.60
C MET A 77 19.52 5.71 5.43
N PRO A 78 20.09 4.76 6.20
CA PRO A 78 19.93 3.33 5.96
C PRO A 78 18.49 2.83 6.13
N VAL A 79 17.70 3.45 7.01
CA VAL A 79 16.28 3.12 7.22
C VAL A 79 15.46 3.49 5.97
N HIS A 80 15.79 4.59 5.30
CA HIS A 80 15.09 5.07 4.12
C HIS A 80 15.31 4.13 2.94
N HIS A 81 16.57 3.78 2.68
CA HIS A 81 16.93 2.86 1.61
C HIS A 81 16.25 1.49 1.78
N ALA A 82 16.30 0.91 2.99
CA ALA A 82 15.69 -0.39 3.26
C ALA A 82 14.16 -0.38 3.11
N LEU A 83 13.48 0.67 3.58
CA LEU A 83 12.02 0.78 3.47
C LEU A 83 11.58 0.94 2.01
N ILE A 84 12.31 1.75 1.24
CA ILE A 84 11.99 2.00 -0.16
C ILE A 84 12.16 0.70 -0.97
N TRP A 85 13.34 0.08 -0.89
CA TRP A 85 13.67 -1.08 -1.71
C TRP A 85 12.91 -2.35 -1.35
N ARG A 86 12.59 -2.56 -0.06
CA ARG A 86 11.80 -3.72 0.37
C ARG A 86 10.31 -3.46 0.32
N GLY A 87 9.88 -2.23 0.63
CA GLY A 87 8.48 -1.85 0.68
C GLY A 87 7.85 -1.70 -0.70
N LEU A 88 8.57 -1.12 -1.66
CA LEU A 88 8.06 -0.90 -3.01
C LEU A 88 7.58 -2.19 -3.71
N PRO A 89 8.35 -3.29 -3.78
CA PRO A 89 7.88 -4.51 -4.43
C PRO A 89 6.67 -5.14 -3.71
N ILE A 90 6.61 -5.04 -2.38
CA ILE A 90 5.45 -5.51 -1.60
C ILE A 90 4.21 -4.68 -1.96
N VAL A 91 4.34 -3.35 -2.00
CA VAL A 91 3.23 -2.45 -2.36
C VAL A 91 2.78 -2.70 -3.79
N MET A 92 3.71 -2.84 -4.74
CA MET A 92 3.36 -3.16 -6.12
C MET A 92 2.63 -4.51 -6.21
N LEU A 93 3.13 -5.55 -5.55
CA LEU A 93 2.46 -6.85 -5.51
C LEU A 93 1.05 -6.74 -4.94
N VAL A 94 0.88 -6.03 -3.81
CA VAL A 94 -0.42 -5.79 -3.19
C VAL A 94 -1.35 -5.00 -4.13
N MET A 95 -0.82 -4.01 -4.85
CA MET A 95 -1.58 -3.22 -5.83
C MET A 95 -2.18 -4.08 -6.96
N PHE A 96 -1.51 -5.15 -7.38
CA PHE A 96 -2.01 -6.08 -8.40
C PHE A 96 -2.86 -7.23 -7.83
N VAL A 97 -2.48 -7.78 -6.68
CA VAL A 97 -3.14 -8.95 -6.09
C VAL A 97 -4.45 -8.59 -5.40
N ALA A 98 -4.49 -7.47 -4.67
CA ALA A 98 -5.69 -7.06 -3.94
C ALA A 98 -6.94 -6.87 -4.81
N PRO A 99 -6.91 -6.22 -6.00
CA PRO A 99 -8.10 -6.10 -6.83
C PRO A 99 -8.59 -7.46 -7.35
N ILE A 100 -7.69 -8.42 -7.59
CA ILE A 100 -8.06 -9.79 -8.00
C ILE A 100 -8.79 -10.50 -6.86
N LEU A 101 -8.25 -10.43 -5.63
CA LEU A 101 -8.88 -11.03 -4.45
C LEU A 101 -10.22 -10.37 -4.12
N VAL A 102 -10.31 -9.04 -4.26
CA VAL A 102 -11.55 -8.30 -4.09
C VAL A 102 -12.59 -8.74 -5.12
N LEU A 103 -12.21 -8.87 -6.40
CA LEU A 103 -13.11 -9.29 -7.46
C LEU A 103 -13.63 -10.72 -7.22
N ILE A 104 -12.75 -11.64 -6.81
CA ILE A 104 -13.12 -13.02 -6.46
C ILE A 104 -14.10 -13.03 -5.29
N GLY A 105 -13.83 -12.25 -4.24
CA GLY A 105 -14.69 -12.18 -3.07
C GLY A 105 -16.06 -11.55 -3.33
N VAL A 106 -16.12 -10.52 -4.18
CA VAL A 106 -17.39 -9.93 -4.62
C VAL A 106 -18.18 -10.93 -5.47
N LYS A 107 -17.53 -11.62 -6.42
CA LYS A 107 -18.20 -12.62 -7.28
C LYS A 107 -18.69 -13.84 -6.51
N SER A 108 -17.97 -14.26 -5.48
CA SER A 108 -18.34 -15.39 -4.62
C SER A 108 -19.37 -15.02 -3.55
N GLY A 109 -19.74 -13.74 -3.42
CA GLY A 109 -20.68 -13.26 -2.41
C GLY A 109 -20.11 -13.26 -0.98
N LEU A 110 -18.79 -13.45 -0.82
CA LEU A 110 -18.12 -13.47 0.48
C LEU A 110 -18.18 -12.12 1.19
N PHE A 111 -18.17 -11.01 0.44
CA PHE A 111 -18.28 -9.67 1.01
C PHE A 111 -18.84 -8.66 0.01
N ARG A 112 -19.56 -7.67 0.54
CA ARG A 112 -20.02 -6.49 -0.20
C ARG A 112 -19.09 -5.32 0.12
N LEU A 113 -18.28 -4.92 -0.86
CA LEU A 113 -17.38 -3.78 -0.73
C LEU A 113 -18.11 -2.49 -1.11
N PRO A 114 -18.23 -1.50 -0.21
CA PRO A 114 -18.79 -0.20 -0.56
C PRO A 114 -17.96 0.47 -1.66
N PRO A 115 -18.58 1.17 -2.63
CA PRO A 115 -17.88 1.76 -3.77
C PRO A 115 -16.82 2.79 -3.38
N ILE A 116 -16.97 3.43 -2.21
CA ILE A 116 -15.98 4.37 -1.68
C ILE A 116 -14.61 3.72 -1.46
N TRP A 117 -14.56 2.44 -1.08
CA TRP A 117 -13.30 1.72 -0.88
C TRP A 117 -12.57 1.46 -2.19
N SER A 118 -13.31 1.11 -3.24
CA SER A 118 -12.74 0.96 -4.58
C SER A 118 -12.19 2.29 -5.10
N LEU A 119 -12.88 3.39 -4.83
CA LEU A 119 -12.43 4.74 -5.22
C LEU A 119 -11.16 5.14 -4.45
N LEU A 120 -11.13 4.91 -3.14
CA LEU A 120 -9.94 5.13 -2.31
C LEU A 120 -8.75 4.27 -2.77
N TRP A 121 -8.99 3.02 -3.19
CA TRP A 121 -7.96 2.16 -3.74
C TRP A 121 -7.39 2.72 -5.06
N ILE A 122 -8.26 3.12 -5.99
CA ILE A 122 -7.84 3.72 -7.27
C ILE A 122 -7.02 4.99 -7.03
N LEU A 123 -7.46 5.84 -6.10
CA LEU A 123 -6.73 7.07 -5.74
C LEU A 123 -5.36 6.76 -5.15
N GLN A 124 -5.23 5.74 -4.30
CA GLN A 124 -3.94 5.30 -3.77
C GLN A 124 -3.01 4.79 -4.87
N VAL A 125 -3.53 3.93 -5.75
CA VAL A 125 -2.78 3.40 -6.89
C VAL A 125 -2.28 4.54 -7.76
N TYR A 126 -3.15 5.49 -8.10
CA TYR A 126 -2.80 6.66 -8.88
C TYR A 126 -1.76 7.54 -8.19
N ALA A 127 -1.86 7.73 -6.87
CA ALA A 127 -0.87 8.48 -6.09
C ALA A 127 0.50 7.81 -6.11
N VAL A 128 0.58 6.48 -5.94
CA VAL A 128 1.83 5.72 -6.04
C VAL A 128 2.42 5.87 -7.44
N PHE A 129 1.63 5.67 -8.51
CA PHE A 129 2.12 5.81 -9.88
C PHE A 129 2.58 7.22 -10.21
N THR A 130 1.84 8.24 -9.80
CA THR A 130 2.23 9.65 -10.02
C THR A 130 3.51 9.98 -9.28
N LEU A 131 3.70 9.43 -8.08
CA LEU A 131 4.91 9.62 -7.29
C LEU A 131 6.13 8.89 -7.90
N LEU A 132 5.92 7.71 -8.48
CA LEU A 132 6.96 6.96 -9.19
C LEU A 132 7.31 7.58 -10.55
N ALA A 133 6.31 8.03 -11.31
CA ALA A 133 6.49 8.56 -12.66
C ALA A 133 6.94 10.04 -12.67
N GLY A 134 6.46 10.82 -11.70
CA GLY A 134 6.79 12.24 -11.61
C GLY A 134 8.14 12.52 -10.95
N ASP A 135 8.68 11.55 -10.19
CA ASP A 135 9.94 11.63 -9.44
C ASP A 135 10.29 13.05 -8.94
N PRO A 136 9.44 13.66 -8.09
CA PRO A 136 9.61 15.05 -7.70
C PRO A 136 10.95 15.24 -6.97
N GLY A 137 11.89 15.88 -7.66
CA GLY A 137 13.25 16.10 -7.15
C GLY A 137 14.26 14.99 -7.48
N GLN A 138 13.96 14.08 -8.41
CA GLN A 138 14.85 12.96 -8.77
C GLN A 138 15.22 12.07 -7.57
N PHE A 139 14.27 11.92 -6.66
CA PHE A 139 14.45 11.22 -5.40
C PHE A 139 14.60 9.71 -5.63
N TRP A 140 13.86 9.16 -6.58
CA TRP A 140 13.99 7.76 -6.98
C TRP A 140 15.33 7.50 -7.63
N THR A 141 15.74 8.39 -8.54
CA THR A 141 17.06 8.30 -9.20
C THR A 141 18.19 8.42 -8.18
N TRP A 142 18.04 9.30 -7.19
CA TRP A 142 18.98 9.43 -6.07
C TRP A 142 19.09 8.17 -5.20
N PHE A 143 18.01 7.40 -5.02
CA PHE A 143 18.05 6.13 -4.29
C PHE A 143 18.50 4.93 -5.13
N LEU A 144 18.57 5.07 -6.46
CA LEU A 144 18.98 4.03 -7.40
C LEU A 144 20.49 3.97 -7.63
N ASP A 145 21.20 5.11 -7.46
CA ASP A 145 22.68 5.22 -7.44
C ASP A 145 23.29 4.72 -6.11
#